data_AF-A0A940SRG9-F1
#
_entry.id   AF-A0A940SRG9-F1
#
_cell.length_a   1.000
_cell.length_b   1.000
_cell.length_c   1.000
_cell.angle_alpha   90.00
_cell.angle_beta   90.00
_cell.angle_gamma   90.00
#
_symmetry.space_group_name_H-M   'P 1'
#
loop_
_entity.id
_entity.type
_entity.pdbx_description
1 polymer ?
#
loop_
_entity_poly.entity_id
_entity_poly.type
_entity_poly.pdbx_seq_one_letter_code
_entity_poly.pdbx_strand_id
1 'polypeptide(L)'
;MAGFFGKKDVKVKVQKDYTADEFYEIIKDHPFAAGKPEKIRYMMMDLIVFPALDKHNQVRIGKTGQKTWTVWKDEEAKGESLIANAALRGAFGWIANIPSMFGENANKAVELVEATAKDLEAMNL
;
A
#
# COMPACT_ATOMS: atom_id res chain seq x y z
N MET A 1 12.48 -19.41 -8.59
CA MET A 1 11.93 -18.12 -8.10
C MET A 1 10.72 -18.44 -7.24
N ALA A 2 10.82 -18.30 -5.92
CA ALA A 2 9.68 -18.54 -5.04
C ALA A 2 8.97 -17.20 -4.81
N GLY A 3 7.85 -16.98 -5.51
CA GLY A 3 6.94 -15.88 -5.22
C GLY A 3 6.18 -16.19 -3.94
N PHE A 4 6.35 -15.36 -2.92
CA PHE A 4 5.53 -15.41 -1.70
C PHE A 4 4.10 -14.98 -2.08
N PHE A 5 3.20 -15.96 -2.24
CA PHE A 5 1.77 -15.71 -2.38
C PHE A 5 1.23 -15.19 -1.03
N GLY A 6 0.82 -13.93 -0.98
CA GLY A 6 0.01 -13.40 0.12
C GLY A 6 0.46 -12.06 0.72
N LYS A 7 1.73 -11.69 0.62
CA LYS A 7 2.24 -10.38 1.10
C LYS A 7 3.20 -9.79 0.10
N LYS A 8 2.86 -8.62 -0.41
CA LYS A 8 3.76 -7.84 -1.26
C LYS A 8 3.78 -6.40 -0.77
N ASP A 9 4.91 -6.04 -0.18
CA ASP A 9 5.29 -4.67 0.10
C ASP A 9 6.36 -4.29 -0.92
N VAL A 10 6.07 -3.33 -1.78
CA VAL A 10 7.03 -2.86 -2.79
C VAL A 10 7.54 -1.50 -2.37
N LYS A 11 8.86 -1.41 -2.18
CA LYS A 11 9.52 -0.14 -1.87
C LYS A 11 9.86 0.57 -3.17
N VAL A 12 9.33 1.76 -3.33
CA VAL A 12 9.65 2.70 -4.42
C VAL A 12 10.58 3.77 -3.87
N LYS A 13 11.74 3.92 -4.52
CA LYS A 13 12.68 4.99 -4.20
C LYS A 13 12.41 6.18 -5.11
N VAL A 14 12.40 7.36 -4.51
CA VAL A 14 12.21 8.63 -5.20
C VAL A 14 13.48 9.47 -5.14
N GLN A 15 13.64 10.41 -6.06
CA GLN A 15 14.83 11.26 -6.17
C GLN A 15 14.89 12.29 -5.06
N LYS A 16 13.72 12.81 -4.65
CA LYS A 16 13.56 13.86 -3.65
C LYS A 16 12.77 13.39 -2.44
N ASP A 17 12.95 14.09 -1.34
CA ASP A 17 12.23 13.86 -0.09
C ASP A 17 10.89 14.58 -0.16
N TYR A 18 9.85 13.90 -0.63
CA TYR A 18 8.49 14.44 -0.73
C TYR A 18 7.75 14.31 0.60
N THR A 19 6.97 15.32 0.96
CA THR A 19 5.87 15.19 1.93
C THR A 19 4.72 14.38 1.35
N ALA A 20 3.79 13.91 2.20
CA ALA A 20 2.59 13.22 1.73
C ALA A 20 1.67 14.10 0.89
N ASP A 21 1.63 15.39 1.18
CA ASP A 21 0.88 16.37 0.39
C ASP A 21 1.46 16.50 -1.02
N GLU A 22 2.78 16.75 -1.12
CA GLU A 22 3.45 16.87 -2.42
C GLU A 22 3.35 15.59 -3.24
N PHE A 23 3.59 14.45 -2.60
CA PHE A 23 3.52 13.16 -3.28
C PHE A 23 2.11 12.87 -3.79
N TYR A 24 1.07 13.12 -2.98
CA TYR A 24 -0.31 12.97 -3.41
C TYR A 24 -0.67 13.91 -4.56
N GLU A 25 -0.30 15.18 -4.48
CA GLU A 25 -0.59 16.16 -5.52
C GLU A 25 0.02 15.78 -6.87
N ILE A 26 1.19 15.14 -6.88
CA ILE A 26 1.83 14.66 -8.11
C ILE A 26 1.08 13.46 -8.71
N ILE A 27 0.62 12.52 -7.87
CA ILE A 27 0.07 11.25 -8.36
C ILE A 27 -1.46 11.22 -8.49
N LYS A 28 -2.19 12.19 -7.90
CA LYS A 28 -3.65 12.11 -7.75
C LYS A 28 -4.44 11.99 -9.06
N ASP A 29 -3.88 12.50 -10.16
CA ASP A 29 -4.50 12.51 -11.48
C ASP A 29 -3.92 11.43 -12.42
N HIS A 30 -2.96 10.62 -11.95
CA HIS A 30 -2.44 9.51 -12.74
C HIS A 30 -3.47 8.35 -12.81
N PRO A 31 -3.69 7.75 -13.99
CA PRO A 31 -4.65 6.67 -14.17
C PRO A 31 -4.12 5.31 -13.68
N PHE A 32 -3.96 5.15 -12.37
CA PHE A 32 -3.57 3.87 -11.78
C PHE A 32 -4.62 2.78 -12.05
N ALA A 33 -4.16 1.56 -12.33
CA ALA A 33 -5.03 0.38 -12.39
C ALA A 33 -5.77 0.11 -11.07
N ALA A 34 -5.20 0.54 -9.93
CA ALA A 34 -5.83 0.42 -8.62
C ALA A 34 -7.01 1.40 -8.41
N GLY A 35 -7.24 2.31 -9.35
CA GLY A 35 -8.30 3.32 -9.28
C GLY A 35 -7.80 4.68 -8.82
N LYS A 36 -8.73 5.57 -8.47
CA LYS A 36 -8.39 6.94 -8.06
C LYS A 36 -7.85 6.97 -6.63
N PRO A 37 -6.62 7.47 -6.40
CA PRO A 37 -6.08 7.59 -5.06
C PRO A 37 -6.81 8.66 -4.24
N GLU A 38 -6.88 8.45 -2.93
CA GLU A 38 -7.37 9.38 -1.92
C GLU A 38 -6.33 9.49 -0.81
N LYS A 39 -6.11 10.70 -0.29
CA LYS A 39 -5.26 10.91 0.89
C LYS A 39 -6.10 10.84 2.16
N ILE A 40 -5.68 10.03 3.12
CA ILE A 40 -6.30 9.90 4.43
C ILE A 40 -5.27 10.06 5.54
N ARG A 41 -5.73 10.36 6.75
CA ARG A 41 -4.90 10.32 7.96
C ARG A 41 -5.33 9.15 8.84
N TYR A 42 -4.39 8.26 9.14
CA TYR A 42 -4.64 7.06 9.95
C TYR A 42 -3.53 6.85 10.97
N MET A 43 -3.89 6.67 12.26
CA MET A 43 -2.94 6.53 13.37
C MET A 43 -1.75 7.52 13.31
N MET A 44 -2.07 8.80 13.06
CA MET A 44 -1.13 9.92 12.90
C MET A 44 -0.24 9.88 11.64
N MET A 45 -0.40 8.89 10.75
CA MET A 45 0.29 8.83 9.47
C MET A 45 -0.60 9.35 8.34
N ASP A 46 -0.03 10.12 7.43
CA ASP A 46 -0.67 10.46 6.16
C ASP A 46 -0.42 9.32 5.16
N LEU A 47 -1.51 8.71 4.71
CA LEU A 47 -1.52 7.59 3.78
C LEU A 47 -2.25 7.98 2.51
N ILE A 48 -1.89 7.34 1.41
CA ILE A 48 -2.65 7.37 0.17
C ILE A 48 -3.28 6.00 0.01
N VAL A 49 -4.59 5.97 -0.22
CA VAL A 49 -5.35 4.74 -0.35
C VAL A 49 -6.08 4.71 -1.68
N PHE A 50 -6.24 3.51 -2.21
CA PHE A 50 -7.05 3.27 -3.40
C PHE A 50 -8.42 2.71 -3.02
N PRO A 51 -9.40 2.70 -3.93
CA PRO A 51 -10.65 1.99 -3.74
C PRO A 51 -10.40 0.55 -3.25
N ALA A 52 -11.12 0.16 -2.20
CA ALA A 52 -10.99 -1.19 -1.66
C ALA A 52 -11.69 -2.20 -2.58
N LEU A 53 -11.06 -3.35 -2.83
CA LEU A 53 -11.68 -4.47 -3.55
C LEU A 53 -12.72 -5.18 -2.67
N ASP A 54 -12.44 -5.27 -1.37
CA ASP A 54 -13.35 -5.72 -0.32
C ASP A 54 -12.89 -5.19 1.06
N LYS A 55 -13.47 -5.70 2.13
CA LYS A 55 -13.14 -5.30 3.51
C LYS A 55 -11.69 -5.54 3.89
N HIS A 56 -10.94 -6.40 3.20
CA HIS A 56 -9.59 -6.84 3.57
C HIS A 56 -8.54 -6.71 2.46
N ASN A 57 -8.89 -6.10 1.33
CA ASN A 57 -8.03 -6.01 0.16
C ASN A 57 -8.07 -4.58 -0.39
N GLN A 58 -7.23 -3.70 0.16
CA GLN A 58 -7.08 -2.32 -0.28
C GLN A 58 -5.60 -2.02 -0.56
N VAL A 59 -5.28 -1.37 -1.69
CA VAL A 59 -3.91 -0.90 -1.94
C VAL A 59 -3.67 0.41 -1.19
N ARG A 60 -2.51 0.52 -0.56
CA ARG A 60 -2.06 1.71 0.15
C ARG A 60 -0.64 2.10 -0.22
N ILE A 61 -0.36 3.38 -0.07
CA ILE A 61 0.97 3.96 -0.19
C ILE A 61 1.25 4.79 1.06
N GLY A 62 2.45 4.68 1.59
CA GLY A 62 2.91 5.47 2.72
C GLY A 62 4.40 5.70 2.68
N LYS A 63 4.82 6.83 3.24
CA LYS A 63 6.24 7.17 3.38
C LYS A 63 6.86 6.34 4.49
N THR A 64 7.83 5.51 4.15
CA THR A 64 8.49 4.60 5.10
C THR A 64 9.97 4.94 5.34
N GLY A 65 10.49 5.92 4.61
CA GLY A 65 11.80 6.52 4.83
C GLY A 65 11.90 7.87 4.13
N GLN A 66 13.06 8.53 4.27
CA GLN A 66 13.25 9.88 3.73
C GLN A 66 12.97 9.98 2.23
N LYS A 67 13.39 8.98 1.45
CA LYS A 67 13.15 8.92 -0.01
C LYS A 67 12.55 7.57 -0.43
N THR A 68 11.79 6.97 0.48
CA THR A 68 11.24 5.63 0.29
C THR A 68 9.76 5.66 0.59
N TRP A 69 8.98 5.28 -0.40
CA TRP A 69 7.55 5.04 -0.31
C TRP A 69 7.33 3.54 -0.41
N THR A 70 6.43 3.00 0.39
CA THR A 70 6.02 1.59 0.27
C THR A 70 4.62 1.54 -0.29
N VAL A 71 4.40 0.67 -1.27
CA VAL A 71 3.08 0.26 -1.74
C VAL A 71 2.79 -1.11 -1.14
N TRP A 72 1.63 -1.28 -0.49
CA TRP A 72 1.24 -2.56 0.11
C TRP A 72 -0.25 -2.81 0.04
N LYS A 73 -0.63 -4.07 0.28
CA LYS A 73 -2.02 -4.48 0.50
C LYS A 73 -2.32 -4.37 1.99
N ASP A 74 -3.34 -3.61 2.34
CA ASP A 74 -3.84 -3.56 3.70
C ASP A 74 -4.93 -4.61 3.95
N GLU A 75 -4.92 -5.17 5.15
CA GLU A 75 -5.80 -6.26 5.57
C GLU A 75 -7.17 -5.78 6.06
N GLU A 76 -7.39 -4.46 6.23
CA GLU A 76 -8.71 -3.88 6.52
C GLU A 76 -8.93 -2.53 5.83
N ALA A 77 -9.96 -2.46 4.97
CA ALA A 77 -10.36 -1.24 4.30
C ALA A 77 -10.85 -0.18 5.30
N LYS A 78 -10.45 1.08 5.08
CA LYS A 78 -10.91 2.26 5.82
C LYS A 78 -10.62 2.27 7.34
N GLY A 79 -9.72 1.41 7.83
CA GLY A 79 -9.17 1.54 9.18
C GLY A 79 -10.12 1.20 10.32
N GLU A 80 -11.20 0.47 10.06
CA GLU A 80 -12.12 -0.04 11.09
C GLU A 80 -11.93 -1.55 11.33
N SER A 81 -10.85 -1.96 12.03
CA SER A 81 -10.85 -3.05 13.02
C SER A 81 -9.50 -3.34 13.75
N LEU A 82 -9.64 -3.39 15.09
CA LEU A 82 -9.06 -4.32 16.07
C LEU A 82 -7.55 -4.65 16.17
N ILE A 83 -6.60 -3.93 15.58
CA ILE A 83 -5.15 -4.17 15.88
C ILE A 83 -4.41 -2.88 16.23
N ALA A 84 -4.87 -2.21 17.29
CA ALA A 84 -4.22 -1.03 17.80
C ALA A 84 -2.83 -1.28 18.45
N ASN A 85 -2.43 -2.48 18.88
CA ASN A 85 -1.23 -2.61 19.71
C ASN A 85 -0.53 -3.98 19.61
N ALA A 86 0.60 -4.08 18.86
CA ALA A 86 1.73 -4.97 19.19
C ALA A 86 2.94 -4.93 18.20
N ALA A 87 2.75 -4.73 16.89
CA ALA A 87 3.69 -5.30 15.90
C ALA A 87 4.34 -4.37 14.87
N LEU A 88 4.26 -3.03 15.01
CA LEU A 88 4.97 -2.11 14.11
C LEU A 88 6.50 -2.14 14.24
N ARG A 89 7.08 -2.92 15.16
CA ARG A 89 8.54 -2.95 15.43
C ARG A 89 9.31 -4.17 14.92
N GLY A 90 8.66 -5.17 14.31
CA GLY A 90 9.41 -6.33 13.82
C GLY A 90 8.60 -7.19 12.87
N ALA A 91 9.05 -7.22 11.61
CA ALA A 91 8.76 -8.26 10.64
C ALA A 91 7.26 -8.52 10.35
N PHE A 92 6.89 -8.20 9.11
CA PHE A 92 5.76 -8.71 8.35
C PHE A 92 5.68 -10.27 8.25
N GLY A 93 6.16 -11.05 9.23
CA GLY A 93 6.25 -12.50 9.22
C GLY A 93 5.08 -13.26 9.86
N TRP A 94 4.33 -12.68 10.80
CA TRP A 94 3.30 -13.44 11.54
C TRP A 94 1.88 -13.36 10.95
N ILE A 95 1.60 -12.38 10.09
CA ILE A 95 0.27 -12.18 9.48
C ILE A 95 0.00 -13.07 8.24
N ALA A 96 0.91 -14.00 7.92
CA ALA A 96 0.83 -14.81 6.71
C ALA A 96 -0.24 -15.94 6.72
N ASN A 97 -1.01 -16.06 7.81
CA ASN A 97 -1.97 -17.15 8.04
C ASN A 97 -3.43 -16.67 8.22
N ILE A 98 -3.78 -15.44 7.83
CA ILE A 98 -5.18 -14.98 7.88
C ILE A 98 -5.90 -15.41 6.59
N PRO A 99 -7.06 -16.11 6.67
CA PRO A 99 -7.81 -16.57 5.49
C PRO A 99 -8.13 -15.47 4.47
N SER A 100 -8.24 -14.21 4.89
CA SER A 100 -8.44 -13.04 4.02
C SER A 100 -7.29 -12.78 3.05
N MET A 101 -6.12 -13.39 3.25
CA MET A 101 -5.00 -13.31 2.30
C MET A 101 -5.08 -14.29 1.13
N PHE A 102 -6.01 -15.24 1.15
CA PHE A 102 -6.15 -16.27 0.13
C PHE A 102 -7.51 -16.11 -0.58
N GLY A 103 -7.48 -15.69 -1.85
CA GLY A 103 -8.68 -15.47 -2.65
C GLY A 103 -8.42 -14.60 -3.88
N GLU A 104 -9.40 -14.51 -4.76
CA GLU A 104 -9.30 -13.75 -6.02
C GLU A 104 -8.96 -12.28 -5.78
N ASN A 105 -9.64 -11.62 -4.84
CA ASN A 105 -9.37 -10.24 -4.47
C ASN A 105 -8.01 -10.05 -3.81
N ALA A 106 -7.51 -11.03 -3.05
CA ALA A 106 -6.18 -10.96 -2.46
C ALA A 106 -5.08 -11.04 -3.52
N ASN A 107 -5.23 -11.92 -4.50
CA ASN A 107 -4.33 -12.00 -5.65
C ASN A 107 -4.38 -10.71 -6.48
N LYS A 108 -5.59 -10.23 -6.79
CA LYS A 108 -5.79 -8.98 -7.52
C LYS A 108 -5.18 -7.77 -6.79
N ALA A 109 -5.31 -7.70 -5.46
CA ALA A 109 -4.68 -6.62 -4.69
C ALA A 109 -3.15 -6.69 -4.76
N VAL A 110 -2.55 -7.88 -4.74
CA VAL A 110 -1.10 -8.06 -4.92
C VAL A 110 -0.67 -7.59 -6.32
N GLU A 111 -1.41 -7.94 -7.37
CA GLU A 111 -1.15 -7.45 -8.73
C GLU A 111 -1.26 -5.92 -8.82
N LEU A 112 -2.27 -5.33 -8.17
CA LEU A 112 -2.44 -3.89 -8.12
C LEU A 112 -1.33 -3.19 -7.35
N VAL A 113 -0.81 -3.79 -6.26
CA VAL A 113 0.39 -3.27 -5.57
C VAL A 113 1.58 -3.22 -6.53
N GLU A 114 1.80 -4.27 -7.31
CA GLU A 114 2.90 -4.30 -8.29
C GLU A 114 2.72 -3.28 -9.40
N ALA A 115 1.51 -3.18 -9.95
CA ALA A 115 1.19 -2.24 -11.01
C ALA A 115 1.38 -0.80 -10.52
N THR A 116 0.83 -0.46 -9.35
CA THR A 116 0.99 0.86 -8.75
C THR A 116 2.47 1.17 -8.49
N ALA A 117 3.25 0.23 -7.97
CA ALA A 117 4.68 0.45 -7.75
C ALA A 117 5.44 0.70 -9.05
N LYS A 118 5.15 -0.07 -10.11
CA LYS A 118 5.75 0.13 -11.44
C LYS A 118 5.39 1.49 -12.03
N ASP A 119 4.13 1.92 -11.89
CA ASP A 119 3.70 3.25 -12.33
C ASP A 119 4.49 4.35 -11.61
N LEU A 120 4.64 4.25 -10.28
CA LEU A 120 5.42 5.21 -9.50
C LEU A 120 6.90 5.22 -9.88
N GLU A 121 7.50 4.06 -10.17
CA GLU A 121 8.88 3.96 -10.67
C GLU A 121 9.01 4.60 -12.07
N ALA A 122 8.03 4.39 -12.95
CA ALA A 122 8.01 4.95 -14.30
C ALA A 122 7.82 6.48 -14.32
N MET A 123 7.16 7.04 -13.31
CA MET A 123 7.04 8.49 -13.13
C MET A 123 8.39 9.17 -12.80
N ASN A 124 9.39 8.40 -12.37
CA ASN A 124 10.73 8.89 -12.05
C ASN A 124 10.74 10.11 -11.09
N LEU A 125 9.88 10.03 -10.06
CA LEU A 125 9.66 11.06 -9.03
C LEU A 125 10.91 11.32 -8.20
#